data_AF-A0A3B0XWP9-F1
#
_entry.id   AF-A0A3B0XWP9-F1
#
_cell.length_a   1.000
_cell.length_b   1.000
_cell.length_c   1.000
_cell.angle_alpha   90.00
_cell.angle_beta   90.00
_cell.angle_gamma   90.00
#
_symmetry.space_group_name_H-M   'P 1'
#
loop_
_entity.id
_entity.type
_entity.pdbx_description
1 polymer ?
#
loop_
_entity_poly.entity_id
_entity_poly.type
_entity_poly.pdbx_seq_one_letter_code
_entity_poly.pdbx_strand_id
1 'polypeptide(L)'
;MRSKRIRPVASHADQLQRQAVQVYVAAQQVVIEAQLQLEQLIKYRAEYGASRVSGGSNATQLRDYQLFLHKINLSIEQSTSNVHQQKQLCEQHKLNWLKTRSRSKALEAVVKKYQLNEAKIEARIEQKEQDECASRISRLKMNN
;
A
#
# COMPACT_ATOMS: atom_id res chain seq x y z
N MET A 1 29.39 1.38 15.56
CA MET A 1 28.05 0.95 16.00
C MET A 1 27.35 0.19 14.88
N ARG A 2 26.81 -1.00 15.18
CA ARG A 2 26.07 -1.88 14.27
C ARG A 2 24.76 -1.25 13.81
N SER A 3 24.10 -0.46 14.68
CA SER A 3 22.88 0.28 14.32
C SER A 3 23.10 1.24 13.14
N LYS A 4 24.22 1.99 13.15
CA LYS A 4 24.60 2.94 12.10
C LYS A 4 24.79 2.28 10.73
N ARG A 5 25.22 1.01 10.68
CA ARG A 5 25.44 0.26 9.43
C ARG A 5 24.16 -0.27 8.81
N ILE A 6 23.16 -0.61 9.62
CA ILE A 6 21.91 -1.21 9.13
C ILE A 6 20.82 -0.16 8.84
N ARG A 7 20.96 1.05 9.40
CA ARG A 7 20.04 2.18 9.19
C ARG A 7 19.83 2.54 7.71
N PRO A 8 20.85 2.60 6.82
CA PRO A 8 20.62 2.88 5.40
C PRO A 8 19.75 1.81 4.71
N VAL A 9 19.95 0.53 5.07
CA VAL A 9 19.15 -0.59 4.54
C VAL A 9 17.71 -0.52 5.01
N ALA A 10 17.49 -0.18 6.28
CA ALA A 10 16.15 0.04 6.84
C ALA A 10 15.45 1.24 6.18
N SER A 11 16.16 2.35 5.98
CA SER A 11 15.65 3.54 5.30
C SER A 11 15.24 3.25 3.87
N HIS A 12 16.04 2.48 3.14
CA HIS A 12 15.71 2.08 1.78
C HIS A 12 14.46 1.18 1.74
N ALA A 13 14.35 0.23 2.68
CA ALA A 13 13.17 -0.62 2.77
C ALA A 13 11.89 0.18 3.10
N ASP A 14 11.99 1.20 3.95
CA ASP A 14 10.88 2.11 4.23
C ASP A 14 10.46 2.91 2.99
N GLN A 15 11.43 3.42 2.23
CA GLN A 15 11.15 4.10 0.96
C GLN A 15 10.42 3.18 -0.03
N LEU A 16 10.86 1.93 -0.19
CA LEU A 16 10.19 0.95 -1.05
C LEU A 16 8.76 0.65 -0.56
N GLN A 17 8.54 0.56 0.74
CA GLN A 17 7.20 0.40 1.32
C GLN A 17 6.31 1.60 0.97
N ARG A 18 6.80 2.84 1.12
CA ARG A 18 6.03 4.05 0.81
C ARG A 18 5.64 4.10 -0.67
N GLN A 19 6.57 3.78 -1.56
CA GLN A 19 6.30 3.69 -3.00
C GLN A 19 5.26 2.60 -3.30
N ALA A 20 5.40 1.41 -2.70
CA ALA A 20 4.45 0.32 -2.90
C ALA A 20 3.03 0.66 -2.37
N VAL A 21 2.92 1.38 -1.26
CA VAL A 21 1.62 1.91 -0.77
C VAL A 21 0.98 2.84 -1.79
N GLN A 22 1.73 3.81 -2.32
CA GLN A 22 1.21 4.78 -3.28
C GLN A 22 0.69 4.08 -4.54
N VAL A 23 1.43 3.11 -5.06
CA VAL A 23 1.01 2.31 -6.22
C VAL A 23 -0.24 1.50 -5.91
N TYR A 24 -0.31 0.85 -4.73
CA TYR A 24 -1.49 0.09 -4.34
C TYR A 24 -2.74 0.96 -4.17
N VAL A 25 -2.61 2.16 -3.58
CA VAL A 25 -3.73 3.10 -3.44
C VAL A 25 -4.19 3.61 -4.80
N ALA A 26 -3.27 3.94 -5.71
CA ALA A 26 -3.62 4.33 -7.07
C ALA A 26 -4.36 3.19 -7.80
N ALA A 27 -3.89 1.94 -7.66
CA ALA A 27 -4.55 0.79 -8.27
C ALA A 27 -5.97 0.54 -7.71
N GLN A 28 -6.20 0.78 -6.42
CA GLN A 28 -7.55 0.73 -5.84
C GLN A 28 -8.47 1.79 -6.47
N GLN A 29 -7.98 3.01 -6.66
CA GLN A 29 -8.75 4.08 -7.29
C GLN A 29 -9.15 3.70 -8.73
N VAL A 30 -8.24 3.12 -9.50
CA VAL A 30 -8.51 2.62 -10.85
C VAL A 30 -9.59 1.53 -10.86
N VAL A 31 -9.59 0.63 -9.86
CA VAL A 31 -10.65 -0.39 -9.72
C VAL A 31 -12.01 0.26 -9.47
N ILE A 32 -12.07 1.25 -8.57
CA ILE A 32 -13.32 1.97 -8.25
C ILE A 32 -13.86 2.67 -9.50
N GLU A 33 -13.01 3.36 -10.25
CA GLU A 33 -13.39 4.05 -11.48
C GLU A 33 -13.90 3.08 -12.55
N ALA A 34 -13.22 1.94 -12.75
CA ALA A 34 -13.67 0.92 -13.68
C ALA A 34 -15.03 0.32 -13.29
N GLN A 35 -15.27 0.12 -11.98
CA GLN A 35 -16.56 -0.36 -11.47
C GLN A 35 -17.68 0.66 -11.69
N LEU A 36 -17.40 1.94 -11.46
CA LEU A 36 -18.36 3.03 -11.68
C LEU A 36 -18.75 3.11 -13.17
N GLN A 37 -17.79 2.99 -14.07
CA GLN A 37 -18.07 2.95 -15.51
C GLN A 37 -18.97 1.76 -15.90
N LEU A 38 -18.70 0.57 -15.35
CA LEU A 38 -19.54 -0.61 -15.58
C LEU A 38 -20.97 -0.39 -15.06
N GLU A 39 -21.11 0.16 -13.85
CA GLU A 39 -22.41 0.48 -13.26
C GLU A 39 -23.20 1.46 -14.12
N GLN A 40 -22.54 2.52 -14.63
CA GLN A 40 -23.16 3.49 -15.53
C GLN A 40 -23.67 2.83 -16.82
N LEU A 41 -22.89 1.91 -17.43
CA LEU A 41 -23.31 1.18 -18.63
C LEU A 41 -24.53 0.28 -18.36
N ILE A 42 -24.53 -0.44 -17.23
CA ILE A 42 -25.65 -1.30 -16.83
C ILE A 42 -26.90 -0.47 -16.58
N LYS A 43 -26.77 0.66 -15.85
CA LYS A 43 -27.87 1.58 -15.58
C LYS A 43 -28.44 2.16 -16.87
N TYR A 44 -27.58 2.65 -17.76
CA TYR A 44 -28.01 3.23 -19.03
C TYR A 44 -28.75 2.21 -19.91
N ARG A 45 -28.27 0.96 -19.94
CA ARG A 45 -28.98 -0.14 -20.62
C ARG A 45 -30.38 -0.37 -20.05
N ALA A 46 -30.53 -0.36 -18.73
CA ALA A 46 -31.82 -0.59 -18.07
C ALA A 46 -32.81 0.56 -18.33
N GLU A 47 -32.36 1.80 -18.21
CA GLU A 47 -33.16 3.01 -18.47
C GLU A 47 -33.63 3.06 -19.93
N TYR A 48 -32.73 2.75 -20.88
CA TYR A 48 -33.07 2.73 -22.29
C TYR A 48 -34.10 1.64 -22.62
N GLY A 49 -34.01 0.46 -22.00
CA GLY A 49 -35.03 -0.59 -22.14
C GLY A 49 -36.41 -0.17 -21.62
N ALA A 50 -36.46 0.48 -20.45
CA ALA A 50 -37.72 0.91 -19.83
C ALA A 50 -38.45 2.00 -20.65
N SER A 51 -37.71 2.97 -21.19
CA SER A 51 -38.27 4.06 -22.02
C SER A 51 -38.88 3.61 -23.36
N ARG A 52 -38.57 2.39 -23.83
CA ARG A 52 -39.12 1.84 -25.09
C ARG A 52 -40.42 1.06 -24.92
N VAL A 53 -40.70 0.54 -23.73
CA VAL A 53 -41.96 -0.20 -23.45
C VAL A 53 -43.17 0.76 -23.44
N SER A 54 -42.94 2.05 -23.19
CA SER A 54 -43.99 3.08 -23.09
C SER A 54 -44.38 3.76 -24.42
N GLY A 55 -43.69 3.48 -25.53
CA GLY A 55 -43.96 4.10 -26.84
C GLY A 55 -44.02 3.08 -27.97
N GLY A 56 -45.16 2.99 -28.65
CA GLY A 56 -45.33 2.09 -29.81
C GLY A 56 -44.21 2.28 -30.84
N SER A 57 -43.57 1.19 -31.25
CA SER A 57 -42.36 1.21 -32.07
C SER A 57 -42.64 0.79 -33.51
N ASN A 58 -42.14 1.56 -34.50
CA ASN A 58 -42.13 1.15 -35.90
C ASN A 58 -40.97 0.17 -36.22
N ALA A 59 -41.00 -0.49 -37.38
CA ALA A 59 -40.02 -1.53 -37.73
C ALA A 59 -38.55 -1.03 -37.77
N THR A 60 -38.32 0.22 -38.20
CA THR A 60 -36.99 0.86 -38.22
C THR A 60 -36.47 1.08 -36.81
N GLN A 61 -37.31 1.62 -35.92
CA GLN A 61 -36.97 1.84 -34.52
C GLN A 61 -36.66 0.53 -33.78
N LEU A 62 -37.32 -0.59 -34.13
CA LEU A 62 -37.01 -1.91 -33.57
C LEU A 62 -35.62 -2.41 -33.99
N ARG A 63 -35.24 -2.20 -35.25
CA ARG A 63 -33.90 -2.55 -35.75
C ARG A 63 -32.81 -1.73 -35.06
N ASP A 64 -32.99 -0.42 -34.95
CA ASP A 64 -32.02 0.47 -34.29
C ASP A 64 -31.84 0.10 -32.82
N TYR A 65 -32.93 -0.28 -32.15
CA TYR A 65 -32.91 -0.79 -30.78
C TYR A 65 -32.08 -2.06 -30.63
N GLN A 66 -32.26 -3.06 -31.51
CA GLN A 66 -31.48 -4.30 -31.49
C GLN A 66 -29.99 -4.03 -31.70
N LEU A 67 -29.64 -3.13 -32.63
CA LEU A 67 -28.25 -2.75 -32.87
C LEU A 67 -27.62 -2.03 -31.67
N PHE A 68 -28.36 -1.11 -31.05
CA PHE A 68 -27.90 -0.44 -29.83
C PHE A 68 -27.70 -1.43 -28.68
N LEU A 69 -28.67 -2.31 -28.44
CA LEU A 69 -28.58 -3.35 -27.42
C LEU A 69 -27.35 -4.24 -27.61
N HIS A 70 -27.10 -4.65 -28.85
CA HIS A 70 -25.92 -5.45 -29.16
C HIS A 70 -24.63 -4.70 -28.80
N LYS A 71 -24.50 -3.43 -29.22
CA LYS A 71 -23.33 -2.60 -28.91
C LYS A 71 -23.14 -2.39 -27.41
N ILE A 72 -24.19 -2.04 -26.67
CA ILE A 72 -24.05 -1.78 -25.23
C ILE A 72 -23.75 -3.05 -24.44
N ASN A 73 -24.27 -4.21 -24.85
CA ASN A 73 -23.91 -5.49 -24.24
C ASN A 73 -22.43 -5.80 -24.43
N LEU A 74 -21.90 -5.61 -25.66
CA LEU A 74 -20.47 -5.78 -25.92
C LEU A 74 -19.62 -4.83 -25.06
N SER A 75 -20.02 -3.56 -24.92
CA SER A 75 -19.32 -2.61 -24.05
C SER A 75 -19.36 -3.01 -22.57
N ILE A 76 -20.48 -3.57 -22.09
CA ILE A 76 -20.60 -4.10 -20.73
C ILE A 76 -19.68 -5.30 -20.53
N GLU A 77 -19.60 -6.21 -21.49
CA GLU A 77 -18.68 -7.36 -21.45
C GLU A 77 -17.22 -6.91 -21.38
N GLN A 78 -16.84 -5.94 -22.23
CA GLN A 78 -15.49 -5.35 -22.22
C GLN A 78 -15.18 -4.64 -20.90
N SER A 79 -16.10 -3.83 -20.39
CA SER A 79 -15.96 -3.12 -19.12
C SER A 79 -15.88 -4.10 -17.93
N THR A 80 -16.65 -5.19 -17.96
CA THR A 80 -16.58 -6.26 -16.96
C THR A 80 -15.22 -6.94 -16.96
N SER A 81 -14.70 -7.27 -18.15
CA SER A 81 -13.35 -7.83 -18.30
C SER A 81 -12.28 -6.87 -17.77
N ASN A 82 -12.38 -5.58 -18.09
CA ASN A 82 -11.47 -4.56 -17.58
C ASN A 82 -11.50 -4.50 -16.04
N VAL A 83 -12.69 -4.46 -15.41
CA VAL A 83 -12.80 -4.50 -13.95
C VAL A 83 -12.09 -5.71 -13.35
N HIS A 84 -12.19 -6.88 -13.98
CA HIS A 84 -11.51 -8.09 -13.52
C HIS A 84 -9.99 -7.95 -13.62
N GLN A 85 -9.48 -7.44 -14.73
CA GLN A 85 -8.06 -7.18 -14.93
C GLN A 85 -7.51 -6.17 -13.92
N GLN A 86 -8.21 -5.05 -13.70
CA GLN A 86 -7.80 -4.04 -12.72
C GLN A 86 -7.79 -4.59 -11.30
N LYS A 87 -8.77 -5.44 -10.94
CA LYS A 87 -8.79 -6.12 -9.63
C LYS A 87 -7.59 -7.06 -9.46
N GLN A 88 -7.24 -7.83 -10.49
CA GLN A 88 -6.07 -8.71 -10.46
C GLN A 88 -4.76 -7.93 -10.32
N LEU A 89 -4.61 -6.80 -11.02
CA LEU A 89 -3.46 -5.91 -10.89
C LEU A 89 -3.39 -5.28 -9.49
N CYS A 90 -4.51 -4.80 -8.97
CA CYS A 90 -4.62 -4.25 -7.62
C CYS A 90 -4.18 -5.27 -6.56
N GLU A 91 -4.59 -6.53 -6.68
CA GLU A 91 -4.16 -7.58 -5.74
C GLU A 91 -2.65 -7.87 -5.84
N GLN A 92 -2.07 -7.84 -7.04
CA GLN A 92 -0.61 -7.96 -7.20
C GLN A 92 0.13 -6.81 -6.50
N HIS A 93 -0.35 -5.57 -6.65
CA HIS A 93 0.22 -4.41 -5.96
C HIS A 93 0.07 -4.50 -4.44
N LYS A 94 -1.06 -4.99 -3.94
CA LYS A 94 -1.28 -5.24 -2.52
C LYS A 94 -0.30 -6.27 -1.98
N LEU A 95 -0.09 -7.39 -2.67
CA LEU A 95 0.87 -8.42 -2.28
C LEU A 95 2.30 -7.85 -2.21
N ASN A 96 2.68 -7.04 -3.20
CA ASN A 96 3.97 -6.34 -3.19
C ASN A 96 4.10 -5.35 -2.01
N TRP A 97 3.04 -4.59 -1.72
CA TRP A 97 3.00 -3.72 -0.55
C TRP A 97 3.14 -4.50 0.76
N LEU A 98 2.44 -5.61 0.92
CA LEU A 98 2.56 -6.46 2.12
C LEU A 98 3.99 -7.00 2.30
N LYS A 99 4.64 -7.42 1.20
CA LYS A 99 6.03 -7.89 1.21
C LYS A 99 7.00 -6.78 1.64
N THR A 100 6.91 -5.60 1.04
CA THR A 100 7.78 -4.46 1.37
C THR A 100 7.55 -3.96 2.80
N ARG A 101 6.29 -3.90 3.24
CA ARG A 101 5.91 -3.57 4.63
C ARG A 101 6.49 -4.56 5.64
N SER A 102 6.40 -5.86 5.37
CA SER A 102 6.97 -6.90 6.24
C SER A 102 8.49 -6.73 6.37
N ARG A 103 9.18 -6.52 5.25
CA ARG A 103 10.63 -6.28 5.23
C ARG A 103 11.04 -5.01 5.99
N SER A 104 10.33 -3.90 5.77
CA SER A 104 10.59 -2.63 6.45
C SER A 104 10.47 -2.79 7.97
N LYS A 105 9.34 -3.38 8.43
CA LYS A 105 9.09 -3.63 9.86
C LYS A 105 10.15 -4.53 10.50
N ALA A 106 10.60 -5.57 9.77
CA ALA A 106 11.65 -6.46 10.27
C ALA A 106 12.98 -5.71 10.44
N LEU A 107 13.38 -4.89 9.47
CA LEU A 107 14.61 -4.10 9.54
C LEU A 107 14.56 -3.04 10.64
N GLU A 108 13.41 -2.37 10.81
CA GLU A 108 13.18 -1.43 11.91
C GLU A 108 13.36 -2.11 13.28
N ALA A 109 12.79 -3.31 13.47
CA ALA A 109 12.96 -4.07 14.70
C ALA A 109 14.44 -4.42 14.96
N VAL A 110 15.21 -4.76 13.93
CA VAL A 110 16.66 -5.02 14.05
C VAL A 110 17.43 -3.75 14.41
N VAL A 111 17.13 -2.61 13.78
CA VAL A 111 17.72 -1.31 14.14
C VAL A 111 17.49 -1.01 15.63
N LYS A 112 16.24 -1.12 16.08
CA LYS A 112 15.86 -0.86 17.48
C LYS A 112 16.60 -1.79 18.45
N LYS A 113 16.71 -3.07 18.11
CA LYS A 113 17.47 -4.04 18.92
C LYS A 113 18.95 -3.65 19.04
N TYR A 114 19.59 -3.22 17.96
CA TYR A 114 20.98 -2.77 18.02
C TYR A 114 21.15 -1.49 18.82
N GLN A 115 20.26 -0.52 18.67
CA GLN A 115 20.30 0.71 19.47
C GLN A 115 20.17 0.43 20.97
N LEU A 116 19.24 -0.44 21.37
CA LEU A 116 19.08 -0.83 22.78
C LEU A 116 20.31 -1.54 23.33
N ASN A 117 20.95 -2.40 22.53
CA ASN A 117 22.17 -3.09 22.96
C ASN A 117 23.35 -2.12 23.08
N GLU A 118 23.48 -1.17 22.16
CA GLU A 118 24.53 -0.16 22.19
C GLU A 118 24.38 0.77 23.40
N ALA A 119 23.17 1.27 23.66
CA ALA A 119 22.88 2.09 24.84
C ALA A 119 23.20 1.37 26.17
N LYS A 120 22.94 0.05 26.26
CA LYS A 120 23.31 -0.75 27.44
C LYS A 120 24.83 -0.88 27.60
N ILE A 121 25.56 -1.00 26.50
CA ILE A 121 27.03 -1.10 26.53
C ILE A 121 27.62 0.25 26.95
N GLU A 122 27.13 1.36 26.38
CA GLU A 122 27.54 2.72 26.73
C GLU A 122 27.29 3.02 28.21
N ALA A 123 26.08 2.75 28.72
CA ALA A 123 25.76 2.95 30.14
C ALA A 123 26.68 2.16 31.07
N ARG A 124 27.09 0.94 30.69
CA ARG A 124 28.02 0.12 31.48
C ARG A 124 29.45 0.68 31.44
N ILE A 125 29.87 1.27 30.33
CA ILE A 125 31.18 1.93 30.21
C ILE A 125 31.19 3.20 31.07
N GLU A 126 30.16 4.04 30.95
CA GLU A 126 30.02 5.28 31.73
C GLU A 126 30.01 5.01 33.23
N GLN A 127 29.26 3.99 33.68
CA GLN A 127 29.25 3.58 35.10
C GLN A 127 30.65 3.17 35.58
N LYS A 128 31.38 2.37 34.79
CA LYS A 128 32.74 1.93 35.14
C LYS A 128 33.70 3.12 35.26
N GLU A 129 33.63 4.08 34.34
CA GLU A 129 34.47 5.27 34.36
C GLU A 129 34.17 6.15 35.59
N GLN A 130 32.90 6.28 35.97
CA GLN A 130 32.49 6.98 37.20
C GLN A 130 33.04 6.30 38.46
N ASP A 131 32.91 4.97 38.57
CA ASP A 131 33.40 4.19 39.70
C ASP A 131 34.94 4.29 39.84
N GLU A 132 35.67 4.24 38.72
CA GLU A 132 37.12 4.41 38.69
C GLU A 132 37.54 5.82 39.14
N CYS A 133 36.84 6.86 38.68
CA CYS A 133 37.08 8.25 39.07
C CYS A 133 36.83 8.45 40.57
N ALA A 134 35.67 7.97 41.08
CA ALA A 134 35.33 8.03 42.49
C ALA A 134 36.38 7.31 43.36
N SER A 135 36.84 6.13 42.92
CA SER A 135 37.87 5.35 43.61
C SER A 135 39.24 6.06 43.62
N ARG A 136 39.59 6.81 42.58
CA ARG A 136 40.82 7.63 42.53
C ARG A 136 40.73 8.82 43.48
N ILE A 137 39.60 9.53 43.49
CA ILE A 137 39.36 10.67 44.39
C ILE A 137 39.41 10.21 45.85
N SER A 138 38.76 9.09 46.16
CA SER A 138 38.79 8.51 47.51
C SER A 138 40.22 8.17 47.96
N ARG A 139 41.03 7.53 47.09
CA ARG A 139 42.44 7.24 47.39
C ARG A 139 43.28 8.49 47.62
N LEU A 140 43.10 9.55 46.83
CA LEU A 140 43.81 10.82 47.01
C LEU A 140 43.46 11.50 48.35
N LYS A 141 42.21 11.36 48.82
CA LYS A 141 41.78 11.88 50.12
C LYS A 141 42.29 11.09 51.33
N MET A 142 42.65 9.81 51.15
CA MET A 142 43.18 8.97 52.25
C MET A 142 44.70 9.12 52.44
N ASN A 143 45.41 9.68 51.46
CA ASN A 143 46.86 9.86 51.49
C ASN A 143 47.31 11.29 51.87
N ASN A 144 46.37 12.19 52.17
CA ASN A 144 46.58 13.53 52.73
C ASN A 144 46.05 13.57 54.16
#